data_AF-A0A0S4W318-F1
#
_entry.id   AF-A0A0S4W318-F1
#
_cell.length_a   1.000
_cell.length_b   1.000
_cell.length_c   1.000
_cell.angle_alpha   90.00
_cell.angle_beta   90.00
_cell.angle_gamma   90.00
#
_symmetry.space_group_name_H-M   'P 1'
#
loop_
_entity.id
_entity.type
_entity.pdbx_description
1 polymer ?
#
loop_
_entity_poly.entity_id
_entity_poly.type
_entity_poly.pdbx_seq_one_letter_code
_entity_poly.pdbx_strand_id
1 'polypeptide(L)'
;MKTSRTLIAALFAVAGTAAFAQATPPAAPVSPVTQVQQDNQQIRQDRADIGRDKAALSDARAERQADQRRENRDLANGNVKGAEYWNRQRAREQHQINTERHDLHQDRQQLHSTIKDRNHDVRDRNHDAHARRDEVRERNQAASKI
;
A
#
# COMPACT_ATOMS: atom_id res chain seq x y z
N MET A 1 -49.84 41.47 14.28
CA MET A 1 -51.04 40.90 13.62
C MET A 1 -50.52 39.84 12.66
N LYS A 2 -50.62 38.53 12.92
CA LYS A 2 -51.80 37.63 12.97
C LYS A 2 -52.65 37.65 11.69
N THR A 3 -53.00 36.43 11.25
CA THR A 3 -54.04 36.00 10.29
C THR A 3 -53.62 35.94 8.81
N SER A 4 -54.06 34.99 7.99
CA SER A 4 -54.83 33.75 8.20
C SER A 4 -54.78 32.90 6.92
N ARG A 5 -55.13 31.62 7.11
CA ARG A 5 -55.14 30.47 6.21
C ARG A 5 -56.21 30.52 5.09
N THR A 6 -56.18 29.46 4.27
CA THR A 6 -57.22 28.82 3.41
C THR A 6 -57.14 29.18 1.93
N LEU A 7 -57.22 28.28 0.95
CA LEU A 7 -57.62 26.86 0.84
C LEU A 7 -57.06 26.34 -0.50
N ILE A 8 -56.83 25.03 -0.64
CA ILE A 8 -57.32 24.19 -1.76
C ILE A 8 -56.97 22.73 -1.41
N ALA A 9 -58.03 21.94 -1.31
CA ALA A 9 -58.00 20.49 -1.24
C ALA A 9 -58.10 19.94 -2.67
N ALA A 10 -57.35 18.88 -2.98
CA ALA A 10 -57.75 17.90 -3.99
C ALA A 10 -57.09 16.55 -3.70
N LEU A 11 -57.95 15.52 -3.73
CA LEU A 11 -57.75 14.10 -3.42
C LEU A 11 -56.98 13.32 -4.52
N PHE A 12 -56.23 12.31 -4.06
CA PHE A 12 -55.96 10.96 -4.62
C PHE A 12 -55.61 10.75 -6.11
N ALA A 13 -54.46 10.09 -6.37
CA ALA A 13 -54.42 8.73 -6.93
C ALA A 13 -52.99 8.15 -6.95
N VAL A 14 -52.93 6.85 -6.71
CA VAL A 14 -51.76 5.97 -6.58
C VAL A 14 -51.00 5.80 -7.90
N ALA A 15 -49.68 5.85 -7.85
CA ALA A 15 -48.79 5.04 -8.69
C ALA A 15 -47.50 4.77 -7.92
N GLY A 16 -47.44 3.62 -7.25
CA GLY A 16 -46.23 3.12 -6.63
C GLY A 16 -45.20 2.81 -7.70
N THR A 17 -44.30 3.76 -7.98
CA THR A 17 -43.02 3.45 -8.58
C THR A 17 -42.19 2.78 -7.51
N ALA A 18 -42.19 1.45 -7.50
CA ALA A 18 -41.12 0.70 -6.86
C ALA A 18 -39.82 1.14 -7.54
N ALA A 19 -39.10 2.05 -6.91
CA ALA A 19 -37.69 2.23 -7.19
C ALA A 19 -37.02 0.92 -6.77
N PHE A 20 -36.96 -0.03 -7.70
CA PHE A 20 -36.05 -1.16 -7.58
C PHE A 20 -34.67 -0.53 -7.54
N ALA A 21 -34.14 -0.39 -6.32
CA ALA A 21 -32.73 -0.19 -6.10
C ALA A 21 -32.04 -1.29 -6.92
N GLN A 22 -31.33 -0.90 -7.98
CA GLN A 22 -30.36 -1.76 -8.62
C GLN A 22 -29.32 -2.06 -7.54
N ALA A 23 -29.55 -3.14 -6.79
CA ALA A 23 -28.51 -3.80 -6.04
C ALA A 23 -27.52 -4.27 -7.09
N THR A 24 -26.47 -3.48 -7.29
CA THR A 24 -25.26 -3.98 -7.93
C THR A 24 -24.90 -5.28 -7.20
N PRO A 25 -24.86 -6.42 -7.89
CA PRO A 25 -24.46 -7.66 -7.24
C PRO A 25 -23.10 -7.43 -6.58
N PRO A 26 -22.90 -7.88 -5.33
CA PRO A 26 -21.59 -7.76 -4.70
C PRO A 26 -20.56 -8.39 -5.64
N ALA A 27 -19.45 -7.68 -5.86
CA ALA A 27 -18.37 -8.17 -6.69
C ALA A 27 -18.06 -9.63 -6.29
N ALA A 28 -18.06 -10.52 -7.27
CA ALA A 28 -17.75 -11.93 -7.03
C ALA A 28 -16.40 -12.01 -6.30
N PRO A 29 -16.28 -12.88 -5.27
CA PRO A 29 -15.03 -13.00 -4.51
C PRO A 29 -13.89 -13.33 -5.49
N VAL A 30 -12.85 -12.50 -5.47
CA VAL A 30 -11.63 -12.74 -6.25
C VAL A 30 -11.06 -14.07 -5.78
N SER A 31 -10.78 -14.99 -6.72
CA SER A 31 -10.20 -16.28 -6.36
C SER A 31 -8.89 -16.08 -5.61
N PRO A 32 -8.61 -16.83 -4.52
CA PRO A 32 -7.35 -16.75 -3.78
C PRO A 32 -6.11 -16.92 -4.68
N VAL A 33 -6.25 -17.65 -5.79
CA VAL A 33 -5.19 -17.81 -6.80
C VAL A 33 -4.87 -16.48 -7.50
N THR A 34 -5.90 -15.73 -7.87
CA THR A 34 -5.75 -14.43 -8.55
C THR A 34 -5.18 -13.38 -7.60
N GLN A 35 -5.60 -13.40 -6.32
CA GLN A 35 -5.07 -12.50 -5.28
C GLN A 35 -3.56 -12.73 -5.07
N VAL A 36 -3.15 -13.99 -4.86
CA VAL A 36 -1.73 -14.34 -4.68
C VAL A 36 -0.88 -13.94 -5.90
N GLN A 37 -1.42 -14.00 -7.12
CA GLN A 37 -0.71 -13.55 -8.32
C GLN A 37 -0.51 -12.04 -8.34
N GLN A 38 -1.55 -11.27 -7.99
CA GLN A 38 -1.49 -9.81 -7.89
C GLN A 38 -0.50 -9.38 -6.80
N ASP A 39 -0.59 -9.95 -5.60
CA ASP A 39 0.34 -9.65 -4.51
C ASP A 39 1.79 -9.94 -4.90
N ASN A 40 2.05 -11.03 -5.62
CA ASN A 40 3.39 -11.35 -6.08
C ASN A 40 3.94 -10.34 -7.10
N GLN A 41 3.08 -9.76 -7.95
CA GLN A 41 3.50 -8.68 -8.84
C GLN A 41 3.79 -7.41 -8.05
N GLN A 42 2.91 -7.04 -7.12
CA GLN A 42 3.10 -5.86 -6.27
C GLN A 42 4.39 -5.98 -5.44
N ILE A 43 4.61 -7.11 -4.76
CA ILE A 43 5.83 -7.38 -4.00
C ILE A 43 7.10 -7.24 -4.85
N ARG A 44 7.06 -7.62 -6.13
CA ARG A 44 8.22 -7.47 -7.03
C ARG A 44 8.47 -6.01 -7.37
N GLN A 45 7.42 -5.25 -7.64
CA GLN A 45 7.50 -3.81 -7.91
C GLN A 45 8.03 -3.07 -6.68
N ASP A 46 7.39 -3.25 -5.52
CA ASP A 46 7.81 -2.64 -4.25
C ASP A 46 9.28 -2.92 -3.93
N ARG A 47 9.74 -4.16 -4.14
CA ARG A 47 11.15 -4.52 -3.93
C ARG A 47 12.11 -3.79 -4.87
N ALA A 48 11.72 -3.63 -6.14
CA ALA A 48 12.53 -2.91 -7.11
C ALA A 48 12.60 -1.43 -6.75
N ASP A 49 11.48 -0.85 -6.34
CA ASP A 49 11.34 0.56 -5.98
C ASP A 49 12.14 0.89 -4.72
N ILE A 50 11.95 0.12 -3.64
CA ILE A 50 12.78 0.17 -2.42
C ILE A 50 14.27 0.00 -2.75
N GLY A 51 14.59 -0.82 -3.75
CA GLY A 51 15.95 -1.02 -4.24
C GLY A 51 16.55 0.27 -4.82
N ARG A 52 15.78 0.98 -5.67
CA ARG A 52 16.17 2.26 -6.26
C ARG A 52 16.29 3.35 -5.20
N ASP A 53 15.33 3.43 -4.27
CA ASP A 53 15.34 4.45 -3.21
C ASP A 53 16.52 4.25 -2.25
N LYS A 54 16.89 3.00 -1.97
CA LYS A 54 18.13 2.70 -1.21
C LYS A 54 19.38 3.18 -1.94
N ALA A 55 19.44 3.05 -3.26
CA ALA A 55 20.58 3.50 -4.05
C ALA A 55 20.66 5.04 -4.03
N ALA A 56 19.56 5.72 -4.30
CA ALA A 56 19.47 7.18 -4.21
C ALA A 56 19.88 7.71 -2.82
N LEU A 57 19.39 7.08 -1.75
CA LEU A 57 19.76 7.42 -0.38
C LEU A 57 21.25 7.19 -0.09
N SER A 58 21.86 6.18 -0.72
CA SER A 58 23.31 5.93 -0.61
C SER A 58 24.10 7.04 -1.29
N ASP A 59 23.68 7.46 -2.47
CA ASP A 59 24.31 8.53 -3.24
C ASP A 59 24.21 9.88 -2.50
N ALA A 60 23.02 10.21 -1.95
CA ALA A 60 22.81 11.40 -1.14
C ALA A 60 23.72 11.44 0.10
N ARG A 61 23.95 10.29 0.75
CA ARG A 61 24.91 10.20 1.87
C ARG A 61 26.35 10.40 1.43
N ALA A 62 26.72 9.90 0.24
CA ALA A 62 28.06 10.08 -0.31
C ALA A 62 28.33 11.55 -0.67
N GLU A 63 27.34 12.25 -1.23
CA GLU A 63 27.39 13.70 -1.50
C GLU A 63 27.58 14.49 -0.20
N ARG A 64 26.76 14.21 0.81
CA ARG A 64 26.90 14.84 2.13
C ARG A 64 28.28 14.64 2.76
N GLN A 65 28.87 13.45 2.59
CA GLN A 65 30.23 13.17 3.04
C GLN A 65 31.27 13.96 2.24
N ALA A 66 31.06 14.18 0.94
CA ALA A 66 31.92 15.03 0.14
C ALA A 66 31.88 16.47 0.66
N ASP A 67 30.70 16.98 0.99
CA ASP A 67 30.52 18.30 1.58
C ASP A 67 31.14 18.42 2.98
N GLN A 68 31.11 17.34 3.77
CA GLN A 68 31.88 17.27 5.02
C GLN A 68 33.38 17.41 4.81
N ARG A 69 33.93 16.76 3.77
CA ARG A 69 35.35 16.91 3.44
C ARG A 69 35.69 18.33 2.98
N ARG A 70 34.78 19.00 2.26
CA ARG A 70 34.94 20.40 1.84
C ARG A 70 34.91 21.36 3.02
N GLU A 71 33.93 21.22 3.92
CA GLU A 71 33.88 21.99 5.18
C GLU A 71 35.18 21.84 5.97
N ASN A 72 35.64 20.60 6.19
CA ASN A 72 36.86 20.35 6.95
C ASN A 72 38.10 21.00 6.32
N ARG A 73 38.17 21.02 4.98
CA ARG A 73 39.26 21.69 4.25
C ARG A 73 39.20 23.21 4.42
N ASP A 74 38.01 23.80 4.31
CA ASP A 74 37.82 25.23 4.52
C ASP A 74 38.17 25.64 5.96
N LEU A 75 37.76 24.86 6.96
CA LEU A 75 38.16 25.05 8.35
C LEU A 75 39.68 24.94 8.54
N ALA A 76 40.31 23.93 7.94
CA ALA A 76 41.77 23.75 8.03
C ALA A 76 42.55 24.92 7.41
N ASN A 77 41.98 25.56 6.38
CA ASN A 77 42.56 26.74 5.74
C ASN A 77 42.17 28.07 6.41
N GLY A 78 41.43 28.04 7.53
CA GLY A 78 40.94 29.23 8.23
C GLY A 78 39.79 29.96 7.52
N ASN A 79 39.22 29.38 6.47
CA ASN A 79 38.09 29.92 5.72
C ASN A 79 36.75 29.58 6.41
N VAL A 80 36.44 30.28 7.50
CA VAL A 80 35.22 30.05 8.28
C VAL A 80 33.94 30.26 7.45
N LYS A 81 33.92 31.26 6.56
CA LYS A 81 32.76 31.54 5.70
C LYS A 81 32.47 30.40 4.71
N GLY A 82 33.51 29.79 4.15
CA GLY A 82 33.39 28.61 3.29
C GLY A 82 32.85 27.41 4.07
N ALA A 83 33.39 27.17 5.26
CA ALA A 83 32.91 26.12 6.14
C ALA A 83 31.43 26.27 6.51
N GLU A 84 30.99 27.48 6.89
CA GLU A 84 29.58 27.75 7.18
C GLU A 84 28.66 27.49 5.98
N TYR A 85 29.11 27.78 4.76
CA TYR A 85 28.35 27.48 3.54
C TYR A 85 28.11 25.98 3.41
N TRP A 86 29.16 25.16 3.51
CA TRP A 86 29.04 23.69 3.45
C TRP A 86 28.24 23.12 4.63
N ASN A 87 28.34 23.71 5.81
CA ASN A 87 27.55 23.31 6.97
C ASN A 87 26.04 23.47 6.71
N ARG A 88 25.64 24.65 6.22
CA ARG A 88 24.23 24.94 5.86
C ARG A 88 23.74 23.99 4.77
N GLN A 89 24.58 23.70 3.77
CA GLN A 89 24.26 22.76 2.70
C GLN A 89 24.02 21.34 3.26
N ARG A 90 24.95 20.81 4.05
CA ARG A 90 24.78 19.50 4.71
C ARG A 90 23.58 19.41 5.64
N ALA A 91 23.21 20.51 6.30
CA ALA A 91 22.05 20.53 7.17
C ALA A 91 20.75 20.33 6.37
N ARG A 92 20.65 20.94 5.19
CA ARG A 92 19.53 20.74 4.26
C ARG A 92 19.49 19.32 3.73
N GLU A 93 20.63 18.81 3.26
CA GLU A 93 20.74 17.43 2.77
C GLU A 93 20.40 16.40 3.86
N GLN A 94 20.77 16.66 5.12
CA GLN A 94 20.40 15.78 6.23
C GLN A 94 18.91 15.68 6.44
N HIS A 95 18.21 16.80 6.26
CA HIS A 95 16.76 16.81 6.40
C HIS A 95 16.13 15.96 5.30
N GLN A 96 16.56 16.13 4.04
CA GLN A 96 16.12 15.31 2.91
C GLN A 96 16.42 13.82 3.13
N ILE A 97 17.66 13.48 3.52
CA ILE A 97 18.08 12.12 3.85
C ILE A 97 17.20 11.52 4.97
N ASN A 98 16.80 12.33 5.96
CA ASN A 98 15.93 11.84 7.03
C ASN A 98 14.51 11.57 6.55
N THR A 99 13.97 12.43 5.69
CA THR A 99 12.67 12.24 5.04
C THR A 99 12.68 10.97 4.19
N GLU A 100 13.65 10.83 3.27
CA GLU A 100 13.80 9.65 2.43
C GLU A 100 13.97 8.36 3.25
N ARG A 101 14.71 8.44 4.37
CA ARG A 101 14.84 7.30 5.29
C ARG A 101 13.52 6.93 5.94
N HIS A 102 12.70 7.91 6.26
CA HIS A 102 11.40 7.68 6.88
C HIS A 102 10.45 7.03 5.88
N ASP A 103 10.38 7.55 4.66
CA ASP A 103 9.55 7.03 3.58
C ASP A 103 9.96 5.59 3.23
N LEU A 104 11.26 5.34 3.04
CA LEU A 104 11.81 4.01 2.82
C LEU A 104 11.48 3.02 3.96
N HIS A 105 11.36 3.53 5.19
CA HIS A 105 10.95 2.70 6.32
C HIS A 105 9.46 2.33 6.22
N GLN A 106 8.60 3.29 5.88
CA GLN A 106 7.18 3.05 5.65
C GLN A 106 6.95 2.05 4.51
N ASP A 107 7.63 2.21 3.38
CA ASP A 107 7.50 1.29 2.23
C ASP A 107 7.89 -0.14 2.60
N ARG A 108 8.93 -0.30 3.42
CA ARG A 108 9.32 -1.62 3.94
C ARG A 108 8.28 -2.22 4.88
N GLN A 109 7.62 -1.42 5.69
CA GLN A 109 6.54 -1.89 6.55
C GLN A 109 5.34 -2.33 5.71
N GLN A 110 4.96 -1.54 4.71
CA GLN A 110 3.88 -1.87 3.78
C GLN A 110 4.17 -3.16 3.03
N LEU A 111 5.36 -3.29 2.43
CA LEU A 111 5.81 -4.53 1.79
C LEU A 111 5.73 -5.74 2.75
N HIS A 112 6.10 -5.55 4.00
CA HIS A 112 6.02 -6.62 5.00
C HIS A 112 4.57 -7.04 5.26
N SER A 113 3.63 -6.07 5.35
CA SER A 113 2.19 -6.35 5.46
C SER A 113 1.69 -7.14 4.25
N THR A 114 1.96 -6.67 3.03
CA THR A 114 1.55 -7.36 1.79
C THR A 114 2.09 -8.79 1.72
N ILE A 115 3.35 -9.00 2.14
CA ILE A 115 3.93 -10.36 2.22
C ILE A 115 3.18 -11.23 3.23
N LYS A 116 2.80 -10.67 4.37
CA LYS A 116 2.05 -11.38 5.41
C LYS A 116 0.67 -11.79 4.90
N ASP A 117 -0.06 -10.88 4.28
CA ASP A 117 -1.40 -11.13 3.75
C ASP A 117 -1.35 -12.20 2.66
N ARG A 118 -0.42 -12.07 1.71
CA ARG A 118 -0.16 -13.12 0.71
C ARG A 118 0.15 -14.48 1.34
N ASN A 119 0.91 -14.52 2.44
CA ASN A 119 1.20 -15.79 3.12
C ASN A 119 -0.04 -16.42 3.76
N HIS A 120 -0.95 -15.60 4.28
CA HIS A 120 -2.26 -16.07 4.73
C HIS A 120 -3.05 -16.66 3.56
N ASP A 121 -3.17 -15.95 2.46
CA ASP A 121 -3.91 -16.43 1.28
C ASP A 121 -3.33 -17.72 0.70
N VAL A 122 -2.00 -17.85 0.67
CA VAL A 122 -1.34 -19.10 0.24
C VAL A 122 -1.67 -20.24 1.19
N ARG A 123 -1.70 -20.00 2.49
CA ARG A 123 -2.03 -21.02 3.49
C ARG A 123 -3.47 -21.49 3.32
N ASP A 124 -4.41 -20.55 3.18
CA ASP A 124 -5.83 -20.86 3.03
C ASP A 124 -6.08 -21.63 1.74
N ARG A 125 -5.47 -21.19 0.64
CA ARG A 125 -5.50 -21.91 -0.63
C ARG A 125 -4.97 -23.34 -0.51
N ASN A 126 -3.88 -23.54 0.23
CA ASN A 126 -3.32 -24.88 0.43
C ASN A 126 -4.25 -25.75 1.29
N HIS A 127 -4.84 -25.18 2.34
CA HIS A 127 -5.83 -25.87 3.17
C HIS A 127 -7.02 -26.35 2.34
N ASP A 128 -7.58 -25.48 1.50
CA ASP A 128 -8.67 -25.83 0.58
C ASP A 128 -8.26 -26.91 -0.42
N ALA A 129 -7.03 -26.84 -0.95
CA ALA A 129 -6.52 -27.85 -1.87
C ALA A 129 -6.36 -29.23 -1.19
N HIS A 130 -5.94 -29.26 0.07
CA HIS A 130 -5.87 -30.49 0.87
C HIS A 130 -7.27 -31.07 1.13
N ALA A 131 -8.22 -30.24 1.59
CA ALA A 131 -9.60 -30.66 1.82
C ALA A 131 -10.23 -31.29 0.57
N ARG A 132 -10.10 -30.63 -0.59
CA ARG A 132 -10.61 -31.18 -1.87
C ARG A 132 -9.92 -32.49 -2.25
N ARG A 133 -8.61 -32.62 -1.99
CA ARG A 133 -7.88 -33.85 -2.28
C ARG A 133 -8.36 -35.01 -1.41
N ASP A 134 -8.66 -34.74 -0.15
CA ASP A 134 -9.19 -35.74 0.77
C ASP A 134 -10.62 -36.15 0.38
N GLU A 135 -11.49 -35.20 0.01
CA GLU A 135 -12.82 -35.49 -0.55
C GLU A 135 -12.75 -36.36 -1.83
N VAL A 136 -11.81 -36.07 -2.73
CA VAL A 136 -11.59 -36.88 -3.94
C VAL A 136 -11.11 -38.28 -3.56
N ARG A 137 -10.19 -38.41 -2.59
CA ARG A 137 -9.70 -39.71 -2.11
C ARG A 137 -10.84 -40.54 -1.53
N GLU A 138 -11.68 -39.96 -0.67
CA GLU A 138 -12.83 -40.64 -0.07
C GLU A 138 -13.83 -41.11 -1.12
N ARG A 139 -14.17 -40.25 -2.09
CA ARG A 139 -15.04 -40.64 -3.22
C ARG A 139 -14.47 -41.81 -4.01
N ASN A 140 -13.18 -41.78 -4.34
CA ASN A 140 -12.53 -42.87 -5.07
C ASN A 140 -12.49 -44.17 -4.26
N GLN A 141 -12.27 -44.09 -2.94
CA GLN A 141 -12.32 -45.25 -2.05
C GLN A 141 -13.73 -45.84 -1.95
N ALA A 142 -14.76 -45.00 -1.88
CA ALA A 142 -16.15 -45.44 -1.87
C ALA A 142 -16.54 -46.11 -3.20
N ALA A 143 -16.14 -45.53 -4.34
CA ALA A 143 -16.37 -46.09 -5.66
C ALA A 143 -15.64 -47.43 -5.88
N SER A 144 -14.47 -47.63 -5.27
CA SER A 144 -13.72 -48.89 -5.35
C SER A 144 -14.32 -50.04 -4.53
N LYS A 145 -15.32 -49.77 -3.67
CA LYS A 145 -15.98 -50.79 -2.82
C LYS A 145 -17.31 -51.28 -3.38
N ILE A 146 -17.72 -50.77 -4.55
CA ILE A 146 -18.91 -51.17 -5.32
C ILE A 146 -18.43 -52.04 -6.49
#